data_AF-A0A1L9RUW5-F1
#
_entry.id   AF-A0A1L9RUW5-F1
#
_cell.length_a   1.000
_cell.length_b   1.000
_cell.length_c   1.000
_cell.angle_alpha   90.00
_cell.angle_beta   90.00
_cell.angle_gamma   90.00
#
_symmetry.space_group_name_H-M   'P 1'
#
loop_
_entity.id
_entity.type
_entity.pdbx_description
1 polymer ?
#
loop_
_entity_poly.entity_id
_entity_poly.type
_entity_poly.pdbx_seq_one_letter_code
_entity_poly.pdbx_strand_id
1 'polypeptide(L)'
;MFYLNSSLLATTNDSTMWNLAFIVAFMTVTSIFQIPITSLLFHALVATILALCVQVAHRKGRSVLWDLELYCHRNSYRKRRYIVRCLADAFTSDQDKEKQREIMALIHDYTKTFDALLQRDLYLRDKQYIPSDSSNHDEALEETNKEIDRIWIQMGVNAQNLADSYRLYRDEPAWVRDYPMISLSHPFKNSGELECMMRFGCCFAECGCCEKPRRDMKGERGAAAGRGVVHCTVECGCCIQRRGFRLPEEVMGEESKQTENWELD
;
A
#
# COMPACT_ATOMS: atom_id res chain seq x y z
N MET A 1 23.01 16.71 16.88
CA MET A 1 24.04 17.19 15.95
C MET A 1 23.98 16.28 14.73
N PHE A 2 23.10 16.58 13.77
CA PHE A 2 22.89 15.76 12.57
C PHE A 2 23.38 16.55 11.36
N TYR A 3 24.39 16.02 10.67
CA TYR A 3 24.85 16.50 9.38
C TYR A 3 23.74 16.26 8.35
N LEU A 4 23.11 17.34 7.88
CA LEU A 4 22.28 17.31 6.69
C LEU A 4 23.20 17.24 5.47
N ASN A 5 23.04 16.17 4.69
CA ASN A 5 23.70 15.96 3.40
C ASN A 5 23.21 16.99 2.38
N SER A 6 24.08 17.94 2.02
CA SER A 6 23.84 19.00 1.03
C SER A 6 24.09 18.56 -0.43
N SER A 7 24.02 17.27 -0.74
CA SER A 7 24.43 16.71 -2.05
C SER A 7 23.29 16.39 -3.01
N LEU A 8 22.05 16.77 -2.71
CA LEU A 8 20.86 16.42 -3.54
C LEU A 8 20.27 17.59 -4.37
N LEU A 9 21.08 18.62 -4.64
CA LEU A 9 20.67 19.77 -5.48
C LEU A 9 21.42 19.89 -6.82
N ALA A 10 22.24 18.91 -7.20
CA ALA A 10 22.90 18.92 -8.49
C ALA A 10 22.36 17.78 -9.36
N THR A 11 21.81 18.14 -10.53
CA THR A 11 21.37 17.30 -11.68
C THR A 11 19.87 17.16 -11.95
N THR A 12 19.07 18.22 -11.78
CA THR A 12 17.88 18.36 -12.64
C THR A 12 18.32 18.79 -14.03
N ASN A 13 18.35 17.85 -14.97
CA ASN A 13 18.63 18.12 -16.39
C ASN A 13 17.68 19.21 -16.92
N ASP A 14 18.26 20.30 -17.44
CA ASP A 14 17.60 21.51 -17.93
C ASP A 14 16.44 21.24 -18.91
N SER A 15 16.52 20.14 -19.67
CA SER A 15 15.51 19.75 -20.67
C SER A 15 14.14 19.40 -20.08
N THR A 16 14.06 18.99 -18.81
CA THR A 16 12.79 18.66 -18.15
C THR A 16 11.97 19.89 -17.78
N MET A 17 12.63 21.00 -17.45
CA MET A 17 11.97 22.27 -17.16
C MET A 17 11.36 22.90 -18.41
N TRP A 18 12.01 22.78 -19.57
CA TRP A 18 11.48 23.28 -20.84
C TRP A 18 10.21 22.55 -21.28
N ASN A 19 10.14 21.23 -21.09
CA ASN A 19 8.94 20.44 -21.43
C ASN A 19 7.74 20.81 -20.54
N LEU A 20 7.96 21.02 -19.24
CA LEU A 20 6.92 21.44 -18.30
C LEU A 20 6.45 22.88 -18.55
N ALA A 21 7.37 23.80 -18.84
CA ALA A 21 7.04 25.18 -19.21
C ALA A 21 6.19 25.22 -20.48
N PHE A 22 6.49 24.36 -21.47
CA PHE A 22 5.72 24.26 -22.71
C PHE A 22 4.29 23.75 -22.47
N ILE A 23 4.11 22.73 -21.64
CA ILE A 23 2.78 22.18 -21.29
C ILE A 23 1.94 23.20 -20.51
N VAL A 24 2.54 23.97 -19.60
CA VAL A 24 1.83 24.99 -18.82
C VAL A 24 1.45 26.19 -19.69
N ALA A 25 2.35 26.68 -20.55
CA ALA A 25 2.06 27.71 -21.53
C ALA A 25 0.99 27.27 -22.56
N PHE A 26 0.95 25.98 -22.88
CA PHE A 26 -0.06 25.39 -23.75
C PHE A 26 -1.48 25.47 -23.14
N MET A 27 -1.64 25.14 -21.85
CA MET A 27 -2.95 25.20 -21.18
C MET A 27 -3.51 26.62 -21.03
N THR A 28 -2.66 27.64 -20.98
CA THR A 28 -3.10 29.04 -20.87
C THR A 28 -3.51 29.63 -22.22
N VAL A 29 -2.84 29.26 -23.33
CA VAL A 29 -3.12 29.81 -24.66
C VAL A 29 -4.43 29.28 -25.27
N THR A 30 -4.82 28.04 -25.00
CA THR A 30 -6.08 27.45 -25.50
C THR A 30 -7.34 28.11 -24.92
N SER A 31 -7.20 28.92 -23.87
CA SER A 31 -8.33 29.63 -23.22
C SER A 31 -8.73 30.93 -23.94
N ILE A 32 -7.94 31.42 -24.90
CA ILE A 32 -8.05 32.80 -25.42
C ILE A 32 -8.62 32.87 -26.86
N PHE A 33 -8.63 31.80 -27.64
CA PHE A 33 -8.99 31.86 -29.07
C PHE A 33 -10.28 31.08 -29.44
N GLN A 34 -11.38 31.81 -29.62
CA GLN A 34 -12.69 31.32 -30.10
C GLN A 34 -12.74 31.26 -31.66
N ILE A 35 -12.00 30.35 -32.29
CA ILE A 35 -12.23 30.00 -33.71
C ILE A 35 -12.38 28.47 -33.83
N PRO A 36 -13.56 27.94 -34.19
CA PRO A 36 -13.91 26.54 -33.90
C PRO A 36 -13.15 25.50 -34.74
N ILE A 37 -12.75 25.82 -35.99
CA ILE A 37 -12.15 24.82 -36.89
C ILE A 37 -10.61 24.81 -36.78
N THR A 38 -9.97 25.98 -36.78
CA THR A 38 -8.51 26.08 -36.59
C THR A 38 -8.11 25.63 -35.18
N SER A 39 -8.96 25.87 -34.18
CA SER A 39 -8.81 25.32 -32.83
C SER A 39 -8.79 23.78 -32.86
N LEU A 40 -9.73 23.14 -33.56
CA LEU A 40 -9.83 21.67 -33.54
C LEU A 40 -8.61 20.99 -34.19
N LEU A 41 -8.15 21.51 -35.33
CA LEU A 41 -6.91 21.03 -35.99
C LEU A 41 -5.67 21.27 -35.12
N PHE A 42 -5.60 22.41 -34.43
CA PHE A 42 -4.50 22.71 -33.51
C PHE A 42 -4.48 21.76 -32.30
N HIS A 43 -5.64 21.50 -31.69
CA HIS A 43 -5.76 20.54 -30.59
C HIS A 43 -5.42 19.11 -31.03
N ALA A 44 -5.85 18.70 -32.22
CA ALA A 44 -5.51 17.39 -32.79
C ALA A 44 -4.00 17.27 -33.05
N LEU A 45 -3.37 18.30 -33.61
CA LEU A 45 -1.92 18.34 -33.83
C LEU A 45 -1.16 18.23 -32.49
N VAL A 46 -1.58 18.98 -31.48
CA VAL A 46 -0.90 18.96 -30.17
C VAL A 46 -1.11 17.62 -29.46
N ALA A 47 -2.30 17.04 -29.50
CA ALA A 47 -2.54 15.71 -28.97
C ALA A 47 -1.64 14.66 -29.65
N THR A 48 -1.45 14.79 -30.97
CA THR A 48 -0.56 13.91 -31.75
C THR A 48 0.90 14.08 -31.31
N ILE A 49 1.37 15.32 -31.15
CA ILE A 49 2.75 15.60 -30.69
C ILE A 49 2.94 15.05 -29.28
N LEU A 50 2.01 15.26 -28.36
CA LEU A 50 2.06 14.73 -27.00
C LEU A 50 2.10 13.20 -27.01
N ALA A 51 1.26 12.54 -27.81
CA ALA A 51 1.27 11.09 -27.97
C ALA A 51 2.64 10.58 -28.47
N LEU A 52 3.23 11.25 -29.47
CA LEU A 52 4.56 10.92 -29.97
C LEU A 52 5.65 11.12 -28.90
N CYS A 53 5.61 12.22 -28.14
CA CYS A 53 6.53 12.46 -27.04
C CYS A 53 6.43 11.37 -25.95
N VAL A 54 5.21 10.97 -25.59
CA VAL A 54 4.96 9.87 -24.65
C VAL A 54 5.52 8.56 -25.20
N GLN A 55 5.28 8.24 -26.47
CA GLN A 55 5.82 7.02 -27.10
C GLN A 55 7.35 7.00 -27.16
N VAL A 56 7.99 8.12 -27.52
CA VAL A 56 9.45 8.23 -27.58
C VAL A 56 10.06 8.09 -26.18
N ALA A 57 9.46 8.71 -25.17
CA ALA A 57 9.93 8.58 -23.80
C ALA A 57 9.74 7.17 -23.25
N HIS A 58 8.60 6.54 -23.56
CA HIS A 58 8.33 5.13 -23.20
C HIS A 58 9.40 4.20 -23.78
N ARG A 59 9.78 4.39 -25.05
CA ARG A 59 10.89 3.62 -25.68
C ARG A 59 12.24 3.81 -25.00
N LYS A 60 12.41 4.89 -24.23
CA LYS A 60 13.62 5.17 -23.43
C LYS A 60 13.47 4.74 -21.96
N GLY A 61 12.42 4.00 -21.61
CA GLY A 61 12.13 3.60 -20.23
C GLY A 61 11.79 4.78 -19.33
N ARG A 62 11.20 5.85 -19.89
CA ARG A 62 10.73 7.00 -19.11
C ARG A 62 9.22 7.14 -19.22
N SER A 63 8.56 7.08 -18.07
CA SER A 63 7.13 7.37 -17.95
C SER A 63 6.87 8.88 -17.84
N VAL A 64 6.60 9.54 -18.97
CA VAL A 64 6.25 10.98 -19.00
C VAL A 64 4.99 11.27 -18.18
N LEU A 65 4.04 10.33 -18.19
CA LEU A 65 2.81 10.44 -17.42
C LEU A 65 3.09 10.40 -15.91
N TRP A 66 4.10 9.65 -15.47
CA TRP A 66 4.53 9.66 -14.07
C TRP A 66 5.14 11.00 -13.65
N ASP A 67 6.07 11.54 -14.43
CA ASP A 67 6.69 12.85 -14.15
C ASP A 67 5.62 13.94 -14.06
N LEU A 68 4.63 13.90 -14.97
CA LEU A 68 3.51 14.83 -14.99
C LEU A 68 2.57 14.63 -13.79
N GLU A 69 2.32 13.40 -13.37
CA GLU A 69 1.52 13.08 -12.18
C GLU A 69 2.21 13.62 -10.92
N LEU A 70 3.51 13.37 -10.78
CA LEU A 70 4.33 13.82 -9.66
C LEU A 70 4.40 15.35 -9.60
N TYR A 71 4.55 16.01 -10.75
CA TYR A 71 4.45 17.45 -10.86
C TYR A 71 3.10 17.97 -10.39
N CYS A 72 1.99 17.35 -10.84
CA CYS A 72 0.64 17.72 -10.40
C CYS A 72 0.45 17.51 -8.90
N HIS A 73 1.00 16.43 -8.33
CA HIS A 73 0.95 16.14 -6.91
C HIS A 73 1.69 17.19 -6.07
N ARG A 74 2.94 17.51 -6.44
CA ARG A 74 3.78 18.51 -5.75
C ARG A 74 3.15 19.91 -5.74
N ASN A 75 2.40 20.25 -6.79
CA ASN A 75 1.71 21.54 -6.90
C ASN A 75 0.24 21.50 -6.46
N SER A 76 -0.21 20.42 -5.81
CA SER A 76 -1.59 20.27 -5.33
C SER A 76 -2.68 20.37 -6.41
N TYR A 77 -2.36 20.11 -7.68
CA TYR A 77 -3.30 20.12 -8.80
C TYR A 77 -4.13 18.83 -8.86
N ARG A 78 -5.05 18.65 -7.89
CA ARG A 78 -5.83 17.40 -7.73
C ARG A 78 -6.58 16.96 -9.00
N LYS A 79 -7.31 17.87 -9.67
CA LYS A 79 -8.07 17.55 -10.89
C LYS A 79 -7.17 17.12 -12.04
N ARG A 80 -6.04 17.82 -12.24
CA ARG A 80 -5.08 17.49 -13.30
C ARG A 80 -4.39 16.17 -13.03
N ARG A 81 -4.00 15.91 -11.77
CA ARG A 81 -3.45 14.62 -11.33
C ARG A 81 -4.38 13.47 -11.69
N TYR A 82 -5.67 13.61 -11.41
CA TYR A 82 -6.67 12.60 -11.74
C TYR A 82 -6.74 12.33 -13.26
N ILE A 83 -6.78 13.38 -14.08
CA ILE A 83 -6.78 13.23 -15.56
C ILE A 83 -5.52 12.50 -16.04
N VAL A 84 -4.34 12.90 -15.57
CA VAL A 84 -3.06 12.27 -15.93
C VAL A 84 -3.07 10.78 -15.59
N ARG A 85 -3.68 10.43 -14.46
CA ARG A 85 -3.81 9.05 -14.01
C ARG A 85 -4.78 8.24 -14.88
N CYS A 86 -5.93 8.77 -15.25
CA CYS A 86 -6.84 8.13 -16.20
C CYS A 86 -6.16 7.88 -17.56
N LEU A 87 -5.32 8.81 -18.01
CA LEU A 87 -4.52 8.62 -19.22
C LEU A 87 -3.48 7.51 -19.03
N ALA A 88 -2.77 7.50 -17.89
CA ALA A 88 -1.79 6.46 -17.59
C ALA A 88 -2.43 5.06 -17.57
N ASP A 89 -3.63 4.94 -16.99
CA ASP A 89 -4.43 3.71 -17.03
C ASP A 89 -4.81 3.32 -18.47
N ALA A 90 -5.39 4.25 -19.24
CA ALA A 90 -5.80 4.00 -20.62
C ALA A 90 -4.64 3.58 -21.56
N PHE A 91 -3.42 4.04 -21.30
CA PHE A 91 -2.23 3.68 -22.06
C PHE A 91 -1.46 2.46 -21.52
N THR A 92 -1.89 1.87 -20.40
CA THR A 92 -1.27 0.66 -19.86
C THR A 92 -1.68 -0.56 -20.72
N SER A 93 -0.70 -1.34 -21.19
CA SER A 93 -0.95 -2.56 -21.96
C SER A 93 -1.64 -3.64 -21.10
N ASP A 94 -2.37 -4.57 -21.71
CA ASP A 94 -3.02 -5.65 -20.95
C ASP A 94 -2.01 -6.58 -20.27
N GLN A 95 -0.84 -6.79 -20.87
CA GLN A 95 0.26 -7.54 -20.25
C GLN A 95 0.78 -6.82 -19.00
N ASP A 96 0.93 -5.49 -19.05
CA ASP A 96 1.38 -4.73 -17.89
C ASP A 96 0.29 -4.61 -16.82
N LYS A 97 -0.99 -4.60 -17.22
CA LYS A 97 -2.11 -4.71 -16.26
C LYS A 97 -2.07 -6.03 -15.51
N GLU A 98 -1.74 -7.14 -16.18
CA GLU A 98 -1.65 -8.44 -15.52
C GLU A 98 -0.53 -8.48 -14.49
N LYS A 99 0.68 -8.04 -14.87
CA LYS A 99 1.79 -7.87 -13.91
C LYS A 99 1.40 -6.98 -12.74
N GLN A 100 0.66 -5.90 -13.00
CA GLN A 100 0.14 -5.02 -11.95
C GLN A 100 -0.82 -5.72 -11.00
N ARG A 101 -1.67 -6.62 -11.49
CA ARG A 101 -2.56 -7.43 -10.66
C ARG A 101 -1.78 -8.37 -9.75
N GLU A 102 -0.76 -9.06 -10.28
CA GLU A 102 0.13 -9.91 -9.49
C GLU A 102 0.81 -9.13 -8.35
N ILE A 103 1.31 -7.93 -8.66
CA ILE A 103 1.95 -7.05 -7.67
C ILE A 103 0.95 -6.61 -6.59
N MET A 104 -0.26 -6.20 -7.00
CA MET A 104 -1.29 -5.80 -6.05
C MET A 104 -1.71 -6.96 -5.15
N ALA A 105 -1.78 -8.19 -5.69
CA ALA A 105 -2.03 -9.40 -4.90
C ALA A 105 -0.91 -9.63 -3.89
N LEU A 106 0.35 -9.54 -4.31
CA LEU A 106 1.50 -9.67 -3.41
C LEU A 106 1.49 -8.62 -2.29
N ILE A 107 1.24 -7.35 -2.62
CA ILE A 107 1.10 -6.27 -1.64
C ILE A 107 -0.08 -6.55 -0.68
N HIS A 108 -1.19 -7.06 -1.20
CA HIS A 108 -2.35 -7.48 -0.40
C HIS A 108 -1.95 -8.56 0.60
N ASP A 109 -1.25 -9.60 0.16
CA ASP A 109 -0.86 -10.74 0.99
C ASP A 109 0.13 -10.34 2.09
N TYR A 110 1.12 -9.50 1.76
CA TYR A 110 2.01 -8.94 2.78
C TYR A 110 1.25 -8.06 3.78
N THR A 111 0.29 -7.26 3.33
CA THR A 111 -0.53 -6.43 4.24
C THR A 111 -1.36 -7.32 5.19
N LYS A 112 -2.02 -8.36 4.64
CA LYS A 112 -2.81 -9.32 5.41
C LYS A 112 -1.97 -10.09 6.43
N THR A 113 -0.77 -10.52 6.03
CA THR A 113 0.19 -11.19 6.92
C THR A 113 0.64 -10.27 8.04
N PHE A 114 0.95 -9.00 7.73
CA PHE A 114 1.30 -8.00 8.74
C PHE A 114 0.17 -7.81 9.77
N ASP A 115 -1.07 -7.67 9.30
CA ASP A 115 -2.24 -7.51 10.16
C ASP A 115 -2.47 -8.72 11.08
N ALA A 116 -2.29 -9.93 10.55
CA ALA A 116 -2.40 -11.17 11.34
C ALA A 116 -1.33 -11.26 12.44
N LEU A 117 -0.07 -10.96 12.09
CA LEU A 117 1.05 -10.93 13.05
C LEU A 117 0.83 -9.88 14.14
N LEU A 118 0.41 -8.68 13.76
CA LEU A 118 0.11 -7.60 14.70
C LEU A 118 -1.02 -7.99 15.67
N GLN A 119 -2.05 -8.67 15.18
CA GLN A 119 -3.12 -9.15 16.06
C GLN A 119 -2.68 -10.28 16.99
N ARG A 120 -1.80 -11.14 16.51
CA ARG A 120 -1.21 -12.19 17.34
C ARG A 120 -0.38 -11.58 18.48
N ASP A 121 0.46 -10.58 18.20
CA ASP A 121 1.19 -9.84 19.23
C ASP A 121 0.22 -9.24 20.27
N LEU A 122 -0.83 -8.55 19.80
CA LEU A 122 -1.85 -7.97 20.69
C LEU A 122 -2.55 -9.04 21.56
N TYR A 123 -2.86 -10.21 21.01
CA TYR A 123 -3.45 -11.31 21.76
C TYR A 123 -2.52 -11.86 22.84
N LEU A 124 -1.25 -12.08 22.49
CA LEU A 124 -0.26 -12.60 23.44
C LEU A 124 -0.01 -11.62 24.58
N ARG A 125 0.04 -10.32 24.27
CA ARG A 125 0.14 -9.26 25.29
C ARG A 125 -1.07 -9.25 26.21
N ASP A 126 -2.29 -9.33 25.67
CA ASP A 126 -3.50 -9.42 26.50
C ASP A 126 -3.43 -10.62 27.47
N LYS A 127 -2.91 -11.76 27.00
CA LYS A 127 -2.76 -12.97 27.82
C LYS A 127 -1.81 -12.76 29.01
N GLN A 128 -0.79 -11.90 28.89
CA GLN A 128 0.15 -11.59 29.98
C GLN A 128 -0.49 -10.81 31.12
N TYR A 129 -1.54 -10.03 30.85
CA TYR A 129 -2.23 -9.23 31.87
C TYR A 129 -3.27 -10.01 32.67
N ILE A 130 -3.57 -11.26 32.29
CA ILE A 130 -4.50 -12.11 33.02
C ILE A 130 -3.72 -12.76 34.18
N PRO A 131 -4.06 -12.45 35.45
CA PRO A 131 -3.41 -13.10 36.59
C PRO A 131 -3.57 -14.62 36.48
N SER A 132 -2.46 -15.35 36.54
CA SER A 132 -2.47 -16.81 36.58
C SER A 132 -2.12 -17.27 37.99
N ASP A 133 -3.02 -18.04 38.61
CA ASP A 133 -2.76 -18.69 39.89
C ASP A 133 -1.88 -19.96 39.75
N SER A 134 -1.34 -20.23 38.56
CA SER A 134 -0.55 -21.43 38.31
C SER A 134 0.90 -21.29 38.79
N SER A 135 1.44 -22.34 39.41
CA SER A 135 2.87 -22.48 39.71
C SER A 135 3.79 -22.37 38.49
N ASN A 136 3.24 -22.50 37.28
CA ASN A 136 3.97 -22.45 36.01
C ASN A 136 3.84 -21.09 35.30
N HIS A 137 3.44 -20.03 36.03
CA HIS A 137 3.20 -18.72 35.42
C HIS A 137 4.46 -18.14 34.77
N ASP A 138 5.62 -18.27 35.42
CA ASP A 138 6.88 -17.72 34.93
C ASP A 138 7.33 -18.41 33.63
N GLU A 139 7.20 -19.73 33.55
CA GLU A 139 7.54 -20.51 32.35
C GLU A 139 6.60 -20.15 31.18
N ALA A 140 5.30 -20.06 31.43
CA ALA A 140 4.31 -19.66 30.42
C ALA A 140 4.53 -18.20 29.94
N LEU A 141 4.96 -17.31 30.83
CA LEU A 141 5.29 -15.93 30.51
C LEU A 141 6.56 -15.85 29.65
N GLU A 142 7.59 -16.63 30.00
CA GLU A 142 8.82 -16.71 29.21
C GLU A 142 8.56 -17.24 27.80
N GLU A 143 7.75 -18.30 27.66
CA GLU A 143 7.35 -18.84 26.35
C GLU A 143 6.57 -17.81 25.53
N THR A 144 5.65 -17.08 26.17
CA THR A 144 4.87 -16.02 25.51
C THR A 144 5.78 -14.89 25.02
N ASN A 145 6.78 -14.48 25.81
CA ASN A 145 7.75 -13.46 25.41
C ASN A 145 8.60 -13.91 24.22
N LYS A 146 9.07 -15.16 24.22
CA LYS A 146 9.82 -15.74 23.08
C LYS A 146 8.98 -15.71 21.79
N GLU A 147 7.68 -15.99 21.89
CA GLU A 147 6.78 -15.94 20.75
C GLU A 147 6.56 -14.51 20.24
N ILE A 148 6.38 -13.54 21.15
CA ILE A 148 6.30 -12.13 20.79
C ILE A 148 7.56 -11.71 20.02
N ASP A 149 8.75 -12.05 20.50
CA ASP A 149 10.00 -11.70 19.81
C ASP A 149 10.06 -12.29 18.39
N ARG A 150 9.62 -13.56 18.21
CA ARG A 150 9.52 -14.19 16.89
C ARG A 150 8.57 -13.42 15.95
N ILE A 151 7.40 -13.00 16.45
CA ILE A 151 6.43 -12.23 15.68
C ILE A 151 7.02 -10.90 15.23
N TRP A 152 7.75 -10.20 16.09
CA TRP A 152 8.38 -8.93 15.73
C TRP A 152 9.43 -9.09 14.62
N ILE A 153 10.22 -10.17 14.66
CA ILE A 153 11.16 -10.49 13.57
C ILE A 153 10.39 -10.73 12.26
N GLN A 154 9.33 -11.54 12.30
CA GLN A 154 8.50 -11.82 11.13
C GLN A 154 7.82 -10.55 10.58
N MET A 155 7.32 -9.67 11.45
CA MET A 155 6.76 -8.38 11.06
C MET A 155 7.81 -7.50 10.38
N GLY A 156 9.05 -7.49 10.88
CA GLY A 156 10.18 -6.78 10.27
C GLY A 156 10.48 -7.27 8.86
N VAL A 157 10.60 -8.59 8.68
CA VAL A 157 10.82 -9.22 7.37
C VAL A 157 9.66 -8.91 6.42
N ASN A 158 8.41 -9.07 6.88
CA ASN A 158 7.24 -8.81 6.07
C ASN A 158 7.12 -7.33 5.67
N ALA A 159 7.44 -6.39 6.58
CA ALA A 159 7.48 -4.97 6.28
C ALA A 159 8.58 -4.62 5.26
N GLN A 160 9.73 -5.29 5.32
CA GLN A 160 10.78 -5.15 4.32
C GLN A 160 10.33 -5.67 2.96
N ASN A 161 9.74 -6.87 2.89
CA ASN A 161 9.20 -7.44 1.65
C ASN A 161 8.11 -6.56 1.02
N LEU A 162 7.24 -5.99 1.86
CA LEU A 162 6.24 -5.01 1.43
C LEU A 162 6.91 -3.75 0.85
N ALA A 163 7.92 -3.22 1.55
CA ALA A 163 8.65 -2.04 1.08
C ALA A 163 9.41 -2.31 -0.23
N ASP A 164 10.01 -3.50 -0.37
CA ASP A 164 10.73 -3.91 -1.57
C ASP A 164 9.77 -4.15 -2.73
N SER A 165 8.57 -4.69 -2.47
CA SER A 165 7.47 -4.74 -3.46
C SER A 165 7.12 -3.33 -3.96
N TYR A 166 7.00 -2.34 -3.07
CA TYR A 166 6.78 -0.95 -3.51
C TYR A 166 7.98 -0.35 -4.26
N ARG A 167 9.22 -0.76 -3.95
CA ARG A 167 10.44 -0.24 -4.60
C ARG A 167 10.64 -0.80 -6.00
N LEU A 168 10.48 -2.12 -6.16
CA LEU A 168 10.63 -2.80 -7.45
C LEU A 168 9.68 -2.22 -8.50
N TYR A 169 8.55 -1.66 -8.07
CA TYR A 169 7.52 -1.13 -8.97
C TYR A 169 7.30 0.38 -8.81
N ARG A 170 8.29 1.11 -8.29
CA ARG A 170 8.22 2.57 -8.09
C ARG A 170 7.96 3.32 -9.41
N ASP A 171 8.41 2.79 -10.54
CA ASP A 171 8.58 3.60 -11.74
C ASP A 171 7.44 3.53 -12.78
N GLU A 172 6.52 2.56 -12.79
CA GLU A 172 5.60 2.44 -13.95
C GLU A 172 4.11 2.10 -13.75
N PRO A 173 3.62 1.42 -12.71
CA PRO A 173 2.23 0.95 -12.77
C PRO A 173 1.21 1.91 -12.16
N ALA A 174 0.39 2.55 -13.03
CA ALA A 174 -0.68 3.44 -12.61
C ALA A 174 -1.66 2.79 -11.61
N TRP A 175 -1.91 1.48 -11.75
CA TRP A 175 -2.83 0.73 -10.90
C TRP A 175 -2.24 0.48 -9.51
N VAL A 176 -0.96 0.13 -9.43
CA VAL A 176 -0.28 -0.07 -8.13
C VAL A 176 -0.23 1.24 -7.33
N ARG A 177 -0.14 2.40 -8.01
CA ARG A 177 -0.20 3.71 -7.33
C ARG A 177 -1.58 4.07 -6.81
N ASP A 178 -2.63 3.54 -7.44
CA ASP A 178 -3.99 3.65 -6.94
C ASP A 178 -4.27 2.66 -5.82
N TYR A 179 -3.55 1.55 -5.74
CA TYR A 179 -3.81 0.52 -4.75
C TYR A 179 -3.80 1.04 -3.29
N PRO A 180 -2.80 1.83 -2.82
CA PRO A 180 -2.87 2.43 -1.48
C PRO A 180 -4.06 3.38 -1.32
N MET A 181 -4.42 4.13 -2.35
CA MET A 181 -5.55 5.06 -2.30
C MET A 181 -6.87 4.29 -2.22
N ILE A 182 -7.05 3.24 -3.02
CA ILE A 182 -8.23 2.38 -3.03
C ILE A 182 -8.33 1.59 -1.72
N SER A 183 -7.22 1.03 -1.23
CA SER A 183 -7.15 0.34 0.05
C SER A 183 -7.52 1.25 1.23
N LEU A 184 -7.09 2.52 1.19
CA LEU A 184 -7.41 3.51 2.24
C LEU A 184 -8.80 4.16 2.10
N SER A 185 -9.38 4.22 0.89
CA SER A 185 -10.62 4.98 0.58
C SER A 185 -11.85 4.13 0.22
N HIS A 186 -11.70 2.83 -0.01
CA HIS A 186 -12.78 1.94 -0.49
C HIS A 186 -13.05 0.78 0.52
N PRO A 187 -14.11 -0.03 0.35
CA PRO A 187 -14.63 -1.00 1.32
C PRO A 187 -13.70 -2.19 1.59
N PHE A 188 -12.40 -2.10 1.30
CA PHE A 188 -11.38 -3.01 1.85
C PHE A 188 -11.21 -2.83 3.37
N LYS A 189 -11.51 -1.64 3.92
CA LYS A 189 -11.82 -1.53 5.36
C LYS A 189 -12.98 -2.46 5.76
N ASN A 190 -14.00 -2.56 4.91
CA ASN A 190 -15.17 -3.39 5.16
C ASN A 190 -14.98 -4.85 4.71
N SER A 191 -13.92 -5.22 3.97
CA SER A 191 -13.72 -6.62 3.56
C SER A 191 -13.29 -7.46 4.74
N GLY A 192 -12.44 -6.91 5.63
CA GLY A 192 -12.16 -7.51 6.93
C GLY A 192 -13.41 -7.61 7.80
N GLU A 193 -14.28 -6.61 7.80
CA GLU A 193 -15.54 -6.62 8.56
C GLU A 193 -16.53 -7.67 8.03
N LEU A 194 -16.75 -7.72 6.72
CA LEU A 194 -17.63 -8.67 6.06
C LEU A 194 -17.08 -10.09 6.22
N GLU A 195 -15.78 -10.31 6.00
CA GLU A 195 -15.16 -11.62 6.21
C GLU A 195 -15.27 -12.05 7.68
N CYS A 196 -14.99 -11.14 8.62
CA CYS A 196 -15.16 -11.39 10.04
C CYS A 196 -16.63 -11.72 10.37
N MET A 197 -17.59 -10.98 9.82
CA MET A 197 -19.03 -11.19 10.02
C MET A 197 -19.49 -12.54 9.45
N MET A 198 -19.09 -12.87 8.22
CA MET A 198 -19.41 -14.13 7.54
C MET A 198 -18.83 -15.35 8.27
N ARG A 199 -17.71 -15.17 8.97
CA ARG A 199 -17.12 -16.21 9.82
C ARG A 199 -17.66 -16.17 11.28
N PHE A 200 -18.74 -15.43 11.56
CA PHE A 200 -19.31 -15.26 12.91
C PHE A 200 -18.30 -14.74 13.95
N GLY A 201 -17.39 -13.86 13.52
CA GLY A 201 -16.34 -13.27 14.34
C GLY A 201 -16.80 -12.06 15.16
N CYS A 202 -15.84 -11.21 15.51
CA CYS A 202 -16.03 -10.03 16.36
C CYS A 202 -17.06 -9.03 15.81
N CYS A 203 -17.08 -8.79 14.50
CA CYS A 203 -18.02 -7.89 13.85
C CYS A 203 -19.46 -8.43 13.87
N PHE A 204 -19.65 -9.75 13.79
CA PHE A 204 -20.98 -10.37 13.92
C PHE A 204 -21.55 -10.24 15.32
N ALA A 205 -20.70 -10.38 16.34
CA ALA A 205 -21.14 -10.37 17.73
C ALA A 205 -20.70 -9.10 18.47
N GLU A 206 -20.64 -8.00 17.72
CA GLU A 206 -20.67 -6.59 18.17
C GLU A 206 -19.80 -6.29 19.40
N CYS A 207 -18.57 -6.83 19.44
CA CYS A 207 -17.73 -6.72 20.64
C CYS A 207 -17.16 -5.32 20.90
N GLY A 208 -17.38 -4.35 19.99
CA GLY A 208 -16.92 -2.96 20.15
C GLY A 208 -15.45 -2.71 19.79
N CYS A 209 -14.72 -3.72 19.31
CA CYS A 209 -13.28 -3.63 19.04
C CYS A 209 -12.93 -2.78 17.81
N CYS A 210 -13.84 -2.64 16.85
CA CYS A 210 -13.65 -1.79 15.67
C CYS A 210 -13.87 -0.31 16.00
N GLU A 211 -14.77 0.00 16.93
CA GLU A 211 -15.11 1.34 17.39
C GLU A 211 -14.14 1.86 18.45
N LYS A 212 -13.55 0.93 19.23
CA LYS A 212 -12.54 1.22 20.25
C LYS A 212 -11.29 0.38 19.97
N PRO A 213 -10.41 0.85 19.06
CA PRO A 213 -9.15 0.17 18.77
C PRO A 213 -8.38 -0.11 20.05
N ARG A 214 -7.74 -1.28 20.11
CA ARG A 214 -6.90 -1.67 21.25
C ARG A 214 -5.79 -0.64 21.46
N ARG A 215 -5.46 -0.40 22.72
CA ARG A 215 -4.38 0.50 23.10
C ARG A 215 -3.04 -0.20 22.87
N ASP A 216 -2.03 0.57 22.52
CA ASP A 216 -0.65 0.07 22.43
C ASP A 216 0.01 -0.07 23.81
N MET A 217 1.30 -0.42 23.84
CA MET A 217 2.08 -0.57 25.08
C MET A 217 2.14 0.69 25.94
N LYS A 218 1.87 1.88 25.38
CA LYS A 218 1.86 3.16 26.11
C LYS A 218 0.46 3.54 26.60
N GLY A 219 -0.54 2.68 26.36
CA GLY A 219 -1.94 2.99 26.67
C GLY A 219 -2.53 4.01 25.70
N GLU A 220 -1.85 4.31 24.58
CA GLU A 220 -2.31 5.23 23.56
C GLU A 220 -3.28 4.51 22.61
N ARG A 221 -4.41 5.17 22.31
CA ARG A 221 -5.37 4.64 21.33
C ARG A 221 -4.75 4.72 19.93
N GLY A 222 -4.65 3.60 19.23
CA GLY A 222 -4.32 3.58 17.79
C GLY A 222 -2.83 3.57 17.42
N ALA A 223 -1.95 3.20 18.36
CA ALA A 223 -0.50 3.13 18.13
C ALA A 223 0.06 1.70 18.16
N ALA A 224 -0.77 0.68 17.98
CA ALA A 224 -0.28 -0.65 17.61
C ALA A 224 0.30 -0.54 16.19
N ALA A 225 1.58 -0.15 16.12
CA ALA A 225 2.41 -0.04 14.94
C ALA A 225 1.85 0.81 13.77
N GLY A 226 1.66 2.12 14.00
CA GLY A 226 1.64 3.11 12.91
C GLY A 226 0.38 3.15 12.03
N ARG A 227 -0.55 4.06 12.36
CA ARG A 227 -1.62 4.60 11.49
C ARG A 227 -2.60 3.60 10.82
N GLY A 228 -2.55 2.31 11.14
CA GLY A 228 -3.52 1.32 10.67
C GLY A 228 -4.71 1.17 11.62
N VAL A 229 -5.93 1.16 11.07
CA VAL A 229 -7.08 0.54 11.75
C VAL A 229 -7.01 -0.94 11.39
N VAL A 230 -6.51 -1.78 12.28
CA VAL A 230 -6.39 -3.22 12.02
C VAL A 230 -7.75 -3.88 12.19
N HIS A 231 -8.33 -4.41 11.12
CA HIS A 231 -9.57 -5.18 11.17
C HIS A 231 -9.32 -6.62 11.61
N CYS A 232 -10.21 -7.20 12.43
CA CYS A 232 -10.07 -8.54 13.01
C CYS A 232 -9.77 -9.63 11.96
N THR A 233 -8.62 -10.27 12.10
CA THR A 233 -8.23 -11.52 11.44
C THR A 233 -8.59 -12.71 12.33
N VAL A 234 -8.30 -13.92 11.85
CA VAL A 234 -8.42 -15.17 12.61
C VAL A 234 -7.50 -15.22 13.84
N GLU A 235 -6.43 -14.41 13.89
CA GLU A 235 -5.51 -14.30 15.01
C GLU A 235 -5.98 -13.34 16.11
N CYS A 236 -7.14 -12.69 15.92
CA CYS A 236 -7.72 -11.85 16.95
C CYS A 236 -8.11 -12.67 18.20
N GLY A 237 -7.67 -12.23 19.38
CA GLY A 237 -7.96 -12.91 20.65
C GLY A 237 -9.44 -13.15 20.94
N CYS A 238 -10.32 -12.20 20.55
CA CYS A 238 -11.77 -12.35 20.70
C CYS A 238 -12.34 -13.46 19.79
N CYS A 239 -11.79 -13.62 18.57
CA CYS A 239 -12.14 -14.71 17.67
C CYS A 239 -11.69 -16.06 18.24
N ILE A 240 -10.45 -16.12 18.75
CA ILE A 240 -9.87 -17.33 19.37
C ILE A 240 -10.73 -17.77 20.57
N GLN A 241 -11.06 -16.84 21.47
CA GLN A 241 -11.88 -17.13 22.66
C GLN A 241 -13.27 -17.65 22.30
N ARG A 242 -13.92 -17.08 21.27
CA ARG A 242 -15.28 -17.49 20.86
C ARG A 242 -15.29 -18.80 20.08
N ARG A 243 -14.29 -19.07 19.25
CA ARG A 243 -14.24 -20.27 18.40
C ARG A 243 -13.61 -21.47 19.08
N GLY A 244 -12.72 -21.26 20.05
CA GLY A 244 -12.05 -22.33 20.78
C GLY A 244 -10.96 -23.07 20.01
N PHE A 245 -10.59 -22.64 18.80
CA PHE A 245 -9.49 -23.21 18.02
C PHE A 245 -8.77 -22.15 17.16
N ARG A 246 -7.47 -22.36 16.92
CA ARG A 246 -6.64 -21.60 15.97
C ARG A 246 -6.65 -22.32 14.61
N LEU A 247 -6.37 -21.60 13.51
CA LEU A 247 -5.91 -22.30 12.30
C LEU A 247 -4.55 -22.96 12.61
N PRO A 248 -4.32 -24.22 12.22
CA PRO A 248 -3.00 -24.84 12.32
C PRO A 248 -1.95 -24.01 11.59
N GLU A 249 -0.73 -23.91 12.11
CA GLU A 249 0.38 -23.18 11.48
C GLU A 249 0.65 -23.66 10.04
N GLU A 250 0.37 -24.93 9.76
CA GLU A 250 0.48 -25.56 8.45
C GLU A 250 -0.39 -24.88 7.37
N VAL A 251 -1.57 -24.37 7.75
CA VAL A 251 -2.50 -23.72 6.81
C VAL A 251 -2.06 -22.30 6.44
N MET A 252 -1.20 -21.68 7.26
CA MET A 252 -0.64 -20.35 6.98
C MET A 252 0.66 -20.39 6.18
N GLY A 253 1.26 -21.58 5.98
CA GLY A 253 2.61 -21.74 5.44
C GLY A 253 2.74 -22.50 4.12
N GLU A 254 1.67 -23.08 3.56
CA GLU A 254 1.80 -23.82 2.29
C GLU A 254 1.93 -22.92 1.06
N GLU A 255 1.36 -21.71 1.04
CA GLU A 255 1.61 -20.73 -0.03
C GLU A 255 2.96 -20.00 0.13
N SER A 256 3.49 -19.86 1.35
CA SER A 256 4.79 -19.18 1.58
C SER A 256 6.01 -20.06 1.30
N LYS A 257 5.87 -21.39 1.34
CA LYS A 257 6.97 -22.31 1.00
C LYS A 257 7.27 -22.37 -0.50
N GLN A 258 6.36 -21.88 -1.35
CA GLN A 258 6.59 -21.87 -2.80
C GLN A 258 7.49 -20.71 -3.26
N THR A 259 7.63 -19.66 -2.45
CA THR A 259 8.55 -18.54 -2.73
C THR A 259 9.99 -18.78 -2.27
N GLU A 260 10.25 -19.78 -1.41
CA GLU A 260 11.60 -20.13 -0.95
C GLU A 260 12.42 -20.95 -1.96
N ASN A 261 11.83 -21.35 -3.09
CA ASN A 261 12.51 -22.13 -4.12
C ASN A 261 13.01 -21.29 -5.32
N TRP A 262 13.01 -19.96 -5.19
CA TRP A 262 13.51 -19.04 -6.20
C TRP A 262 14.83 -18.40 -5.77
N GLU A 263 15.86 -19.23 -5.54
CA GLU A 263 17.24 -18.75 -5.68
C GLU A 263 18.22 -19.91 -5.89
N LEU A 264 18.90 -19.84 -7.05
CA LEU A 264 20.29 -20.24 -7.37
C LEU A 264 20.44 -21.26 -8.51
N ASP A 265 20.33 -20.74 -9.75
CA ASP A 265 21.29 -20.99 -10.84
C ASP A 265 21.57 -19.65 -11.56
#